data_AF-A0A084JHG7-F1
#
_entry.id   AF-A0A084JHG7-F1
#
_cell.length_a   1.000
_cell.length_b   1.000
_cell.length_c   1.000
_cell.angle_alpha   90.00
_cell.angle_beta   90.00
_cell.angle_gamma   90.00
#
_symmetry.space_group_name_H-M   'P 1'
#
loop_
_entity.id
_entity.type
_entity.pdbx_description
1 polymer ?
#
loop_
_entity_poly.entity_id
_entity_poly.type
_entity_poly.pdbx_seq_one_letter_code
_entity_poly.pdbx_strand_id
1 'polypeptide(L)'
;MKGIIYLWRTTLKNRIKDLKNHPGKLIGYIILIALMVFVFITSAKTSNNVDVNSLSPMAELGAIIYALFMFLFTTQIIQGLSSGATFFKMSDVNLLFVSPISSKKVLIYGLIRQLGTSLFISIFILFQAGVLKQRYGVNPLGVIVIFLGYFMLVFISSIISMAIYSITSGDDGKKKAVKILIYLLVLPLIISILFNIKEGGRGIGAIVNGINVSYLEFIPFVGWIKGVIYGILIGETSNALIYIIATLIGIVLTIVILMKSKNEYYEDVLQATETMHKRMEDVKEGRIVEVKDTKKIKLKNVGINKGRGASVFFFKHMLENRRAGKFFFRQYYFNSNSSCGHIYINNEGHRKYNSYLCYGHIYSIIYDFCRALG
;
A
#
# COMPACT_ATOMS: atom_id res chain seq x y z
N MET A 1 -21.99 4.97 21.49
CA MET A 1 -20.51 4.97 21.48
C MET A 1 -19.92 3.87 22.37
N LYS A 2 -20.48 3.65 23.58
CA LYS A 2 -20.04 2.58 24.50
C LYS A 2 -19.90 1.20 23.82
N GLY A 3 -20.85 0.80 22.96
CA GLY A 3 -20.78 -0.47 22.21
C GLY A 3 -19.61 -0.59 21.23
N ILE A 4 -19.32 0.45 20.43
CA ILE A 4 -18.18 0.45 19.48
C ILE A 4 -16.85 0.42 20.25
N ILE A 5 -16.75 1.21 21.31
CA ILE A 5 -15.55 1.24 22.17
C ILE A 5 -15.35 -0.11 22.85
N TYR A 6 -16.43 -0.74 23.33
CA TYR A 6 -16.40 -2.08 23.88
C TYR A 6 -15.92 -3.10 22.85
N LEU A 7 -16.46 -3.08 21.62
CA LEU A 7 -16.05 -3.97 20.54
C LEU A 7 -14.57 -3.78 20.18
N TRP A 8 -14.11 -2.54 20.06
CA TRP A 8 -12.70 -2.23 19.79
C TRP A 8 -11.78 -2.72 20.92
N ARG A 9 -12.11 -2.44 22.18
CA ARG A 9 -11.32 -2.92 23.32
C ARG A 9 -11.30 -4.44 23.39
N THR A 10 -12.44 -5.08 23.18
CA THR A 10 -12.58 -6.54 23.27
C THR A 10 -11.86 -7.23 22.11
N THR A 11 -11.94 -6.70 20.89
CA THR A 11 -11.20 -7.23 19.74
C THR A 11 -9.69 -7.07 19.93
N LEU A 12 -9.21 -5.96 20.48
CA LEU A 12 -7.80 -5.74 20.76
C LEU A 12 -7.29 -6.67 21.87
N LYS A 13 -8.05 -6.81 22.96
CA LYS A 13 -7.77 -7.79 24.03
C LYS A 13 -7.77 -9.21 23.50
N ASN A 14 -8.72 -9.57 22.64
CA ASN A 14 -8.80 -10.89 22.04
C ASN A 14 -7.66 -11.14 21.07
N ARG A 15 -7.18 -10.15 20.29
CA ARG A 15 -5.98 -10.30 19.46
C ARG A 15 -4.73 -10.60 20.30
N ILE A 16 -4.58 -9.96 21.45
CA ILE A 16 -3.45 -10.22 22.35
C ILE A 16 -3.57 -11.62 22.97
N LYS A 17 -4.77 -12.03 23.38
CA LYS A 17 -5.02 -13.39 23.89
C LYS A 17 -4.79 -14.46 22.81
N ASP A 18 -5.29 -14.23 21.60
CA ASP A 18 -5.11 -15.11 20.43
C ASP A 18 -3.62 -15.33 20.12
N LEU A 19 -2.80 -14.30 20.37
CA LEU A 19 -1.36 -14.40 20.17
C LEU A 19 -0.69 -15.42 21.09
N LYS A 20 -1.21 -15.61 22.30
CA LYS A 20 -0.72 -16.65 23.23
C LYS A 20 -1.08 -18.05 22.76
N ASN A 21 -2.23 -18.21 22.12
CA ASN A 21 -2.72 -19.51 21.64
C ASN A 21 -2.11 -19.93 20.30
N HIS A 22 -1.42 -19.02 19.61
CA HIS A 22 -0.78 -19.26 18.33
C HIS A 22 0.72 -18.94 18.39
N PRO A 23 1.54 -19.89 18.88
CA PRO A 23 2.96 -19.64 19.17
C PRO A 23 3.76 -19.17 17.95
N GLY A 24 3.42 -19.64 16.74
CA GLY A 24 4.08 -19.20 15.51
C GLY A 24 3.92 -17.69 15.21
N LYS A 25 2.73 -17.11 15.48
CA LYS A 25 2.52 -15.66 15.29
C LYS A 25 3.31 -14.85 16.31
N LEU A 26 3.34 -15.33 17.56
CA LEU A 26 4.07 -14.69 18.65
C LEU A 26 5.57 -14.66 18.39
N ILE A 27 6.15 -15.79 17.97
CA ILE A 27 7.55 -15.89 17.57
C ILE A 27 7.85 -14.90 16.43
N GLY A 28 6.97 -14.81 15.42
CA GLY A 28 7.12 -13.83 14.33
C GLY A 28 7.20 -12.38 14.80
N TYR A 29 6.33 -11.96 15.72
CA TYR A 29 6.40 -10.61 16.29
C TYR A 29 7.65 -10.37 17.14
N ILE A 30 8.07 -11.36 17.93
CA ILE A 30 9.30 -11.26 18.74
C ILE A 30 10.52 -11.09 17.83
N ILE A 31 10.64 -11.90 16.77
CA ILE A 31 11.72 -11.79 15.79
C ILE A 31 11.70 -10.42 15.12
N LEU A 32 10.52 -9.93 14.70
CA LEU A 32 10.39 -8.62 14.08
C LEU A 32 10.87 -7.49 15.00
N ILE A 33 10.45 -7.52 16.28
CA ILE A 33 10.87 -6.53 17.27
C ILE A 33 12.37 -6.64 17.55
N ALA A 34 12.89 -7.86 17.70
CA ALA A 34 14.32 -8.11 17.93
C ALA A 34 15.18 -7.59 16.77
N LEU A 35 14.77 -7.84 15.52
CA LEU A 35 15.42 -7.30 14.33
C LEU A 35 15.35 -5.77 14.28
N MET A 36 14.20 -5.18 14.64
CA MET A 36 14.04 -3.73 14.64
C MET A 36 14.96 -3.06 15.67
N VAL A 37 15.03 -3.63 16.88
CA VAL A 37 15.95 -3.17 17.94
C VAL A 37 17.40 -3.36 17.50
N PHE A 38 17.73 -4.51 16.89
CA PHE A 38 19.07 -4.77 16.37
C PHE A 38 19.48 -3.73 15.31
N VAL A 39 18.62 -3.43 14.33
CA VAL A 39 18.88 -2.41 13.29
C VAL A 39 19.04 -1.02 13.88
N PHE A 40 18.26 -0.66 14.89
CA PHE A 40 18.40 0.62 15.57
C PHE A 40 19.71 0.71 16.36
N ILE A 41 20.10 -0.34 17.07
CA ILE A 41 21.35 -0.38 17.84
C ILE A 41 22.56 -0.36 16.90
N THR A 42 22.54 -1.14 15.81
CA THR A 42 23.63 -1.15 14.83
C THR A 42 23.74 0.20 14.17
N SER A 43 22.63 0.80 13.72
CA SER A 43 22.61 2.17 13.21
C SER A 43 23.19 3.14 14.24
N ALA A 44 22.77 3.13 15.51
CA ALA A 44 23.33 4.01 16.53
C ALA A 44 24.86 3.83 16.70
N LYS A 45 25.35 2.59 16.73
CA LYS A 45 26.78 2.26 16.94
C LYS A 45 27.68 2.54 15.73
N THR A 46 27.16 2.59 14.50
CA THR A 46 27.92 2.91 13.27
C THR A 46 28.45 4.36 13.22
N SER A 47 28.46 5.11 14.33
CA SER A 47 28.85 6.52 14.39
C SER A 47 30.35 6.81 14.21
N ASN A 48 31.23 5.80 14.26
CA ASN A 48 32.67 6.05 14.38
C ASN A 48 33.47 5.90 13.07
N ASN A 49 32.86 5.45 11.96
CA ASN A 49 33.56 5.20 10.70
C ASN A 49 32.71 5.59 9.46
N VAL A 50 31.97 6.71 9.52
CA VAL A 50 31.28 7.22 8.32
C VAL A 50 32.19 8.24 7.67
N ASP A 51 32.84 7.84 6.58
CA ASP A 51 33.61 8.77 5.74
C ASP A 51 32.65 9.80 5.13
N VAL A 52 32.69 11.02 5.65
CA VAL A 52 31.83 12.14 5.24
C VAL A 52 31.94 12.40 3.73
N ASN A 53 33.11 12.12 3.14
CA ASN A 53 33.37 12.26 1.70
C ASN A 53 32.70 11.18 0.83
N SER A 54 32.17 10.11 1.43
CA SER A 54 31.48 9.02 0.72
C SER A 54 29.96 9.13 0.75
N LEU A 55 29.42 10.15 1.43
CA LEU A 55 27.98 10.35 1.56
C LEU A 55 27.35 10.79 0.24
N SER A 56 26.21 10.18 -0.08
CA SER A 56 25.40 10.56 -1.25
C SER A 56 24.64 11.87 -0.98
N PRO A 57 24.38 12.70 -2.01
CA PRO A 57 23.69 13.98 -1.83
C PRO A 57 22.29 13.82 -1.23
N MET A 58 21.90 14.72 -0.31
CA MET A 58 20.55 14.74 0.29
C MET A 58 19.43 14.88 -0.75
N ALA A 59 19.70 15.56 -1.87
CA ALA A 59 18.76 15.69 -2.97
C ALA A 59 18.33 14.31 -3.52
N GLU A 60 19.23 13.33 -3.56
CA GLU A 60 18.90 11.97 -3.99
C GLU A 60 17.87 11.33 -3.03
N LEU A 61 18.10 11.44 -1.72
CA LEU A 61 17.15 10.97 -0.70
C LEU A 61 15.79 11.67 -0.81
N GLY A 62 15.76 12.98 -1.04
CA GLY A 62 14.53 13.74 -1.28
C GLY A 62 13.74 13.23 -2.49
N ALA A 63 14.43 12.93 -3.59
CA ALA A 63 13.83 12.38 -4.80
C ALA A 63 13.29 10.96 -4.59
N ILE A 64 14.03 10.12 -3.86
CA ILE A 64 13.61 8.76 -3.50
C ILE A 64 12.36 8.78 -2.62
N ILE A 65 12.33 9.62 -1.58
CA ILE A 65 11.17 9.78 -0.71
C ILE A 65 9.96 10.22 -1.54
N TYR A 66 10.13 11.21 -2.41
CA TYR A 66 9.05 11.70 -3.26
C TYR A 66 8.50 10.60 -4.18
N ALA A 67 9.37 9.86 -4.88
CA ALA A 67 8.98 8.79 -5.80
C ALA A 67 8.25 7.66 -5.06
N LEU A 68 8.77 7.23 -3.92
CA LEU A 68 8.15 6.22 -3.07
C LEU A 68 6.78 6.69 -2.58
N PHE A 69 6.68 7.94 -2.11
CA PHE A 69 5.44 8.51 -1.60
C PHE A 69 4.39 8.64 -2.70
N MET A 70 4.76 9.12 -3.89
CA MET A 70 3.86 9.17 -5.03
C MET A 70 3.34 7.78 -5.42
N PHE A 71 4.23 6.80 -5.48
CA PHE A 71 3.87 5.42 -5.81
C PHE A 71 2.88 4.85 -4.79
N LEU A 72 3.14 5.01 -3.49
CA LEU A 72 2.25 4.51 -2.45
C LEU A 72 0.91 5.25 -2.41
N PHE A 73 0.93 6.57 -2.55
CA PHE A 73 -0.28 7.40 -2.58
C PHE A 73 -1.22 6.99 -3.72
N THR A 74 -0.70 6.90 -4.96
CA THR A 74 -1.50 6.49 -6.12
C THR A 74 -2.02 5.06 -6.01
N THR A 75 -1.14 4.11 -5.66
CA THR A 75 -1.53 2.70 -5.57
C THR A 75 -2.59 2.48 -4.49
N GLN A 76 -2.49 3.14 -3.33
CA GLN A 76 -3.45 3.01 -2.26
C GLN A 76 -4.83 3.61 -2.61
N ILE A 77 -4.87 4.72 -3.33
CA ILE A 77 -6.13 5.32 -3.78
C ILE A 77 -6.76 4.45 -4.89
N ILE A 78 -5.97 3.97 -5.86
CA ILE A 78 -6.47 3.09 -6.93
C ILE A 78 -7.02 1.78 -6.35
N GLN A 79 -6.37 1.24 -5.31
CA GLN A 79 -6.82 0.02 -4.65
C GLN A 79 -8.18 0.20 -3.98
N GLY A 80 -8.41 1.27 -3.20
CA GLY A 80 -9.70 1.45 -2.54
C GLY A 80 -10.84 1.83 -3.50
N LEU A 81 -10.55 2.35 -4.70
CA LEU A 81 -11.56 2.45 -5.77
C LEU A 81 -12.11 1.08 -6.22
N SER A 82 -11.31 0.02 -6.11
CA SER A 82 -11.65 -1.32 -6.59
C SER A 82 -12.23 -2.25 -5.51
N SER A 83 -12.10 -1.89 -4.23
CA SER A 83 -12.45 -2.74 -3.10
C SER A 83 -12.85 -1.89 -1.91
N GLY A 84 -14.15 -1.86 -1.56
CA GLY A 84 -14.62 -1.40 -0.26
C GLY A 84 -14.30 -2.37 0.89
N ALA A 85 -13.83 -3.58 0.57
CA ALA A 85 -13.57 -4.67 1.50
C ALA A 85 -12.34 -4.48 2.39
N THR A 86 -11.43 -3.56 2.06
CA THR A 86 -10.19 -3.36 2.82
C THR A 86 -10.46 -2.71 4.18
N PHE A 87 -11.55 -1.97 4.32
CA PHE A 87 -11.85 -1.20 5.54
C PHE A 87 -12.51 -2.03 6.65
N PHE A 88 -13.33 -3.03 6.31
CA PHE A 88 -14.14 -3.81 7.26
C PHE A 88 -13.87 -5.31 7.12
N LYS A 89 -13.87 -6.06 8.23
CA LYS A 89 -13.88 -7.53 8.17
C LYS A 89 -15.31 -8.04 8.08
N MET A 90 -15.50 -9.28 7.63
CA MET A 90 -16.81 -9.93 7.66
C MET A 90 -17.41 -9.97 9.07
N SER A 91 -16.57 -10.19 10.09
CA SER A 91 -17.01 -10.11 11.50
C SER A 91 -17.51 -8.72 11.90
N ASP A 92 -16.86 -7.67 11.37
CA ASP A 92 -17.23 -6.29 11.66
C ASP A 92 -18.56 -5.96 10.98
N VAL A 93 -18.79 -6.46 9.77
CA VAL A 93 -20.05 -6.33 9.04
C VAL A 93 -21.21 -6.95 9.82
N ASN A 94 -21.08 -8.23 10.21
CA ASN A 94 -22.16 -8.94 10.90
C ASN A 94 -22.55 -8.30 12.25
N LEU A 95 -21.62 -7.61 12.91
CA LEU A 95 -21.86 -6.98 14.21
C LEU A 95 -22.24 -5.49 14.09
N LEU A 96 -21.53 -4.72 13.27
CA LEU A 96 -21.68 -3.26 13.20
C LEU A 96 -22.81 -2.85 12.27
N PHE A 97 -23.04 -3.57 11.16
CA PHE A 97 -24.00 -3.12 10.14
C PHE A 97 -25.44 -3.47 10.54
N VAL A 98 -25.62 -4.53 11.33
CA VAL A 98 -26.92 -4.94 11.89
C VAL A 98 -27.25 -4.16 13.17
N SER A 99 -26.26 -3.54 13.81
CA SER A 99 -26.48 -2.77 15.04
C SER A 99 -27.21 -1.45 14.75
N PRO A 100 -28.05 -0.94 15.68
CA PRO A 100 -28.74 0.34 15.54
C PRO A 100 -27.78 1.53 15.77
N ILE A 101 -26.78 1.65 14.90
CA ILE A 101 -25.70 2.63 14.94
C ILE A 101 -25.71 3.42 13.64
N SER A 102 -25.52 4.74 13.73
CA SER A 102 -25.47 5.57 12.53
C SER A 102 -24.25 5.25 11.65
N SER A 103 -24.45 5.31 10.34
CA SER A 103 -23.43 5.02 9.31
C SER A 103 -22.11 5.76 9.50
N LYS A 104 -22.17 7.00 10.00
CA LYS A 104 -21.00 7.83 10.31
C LYS A 104 -20.13 7.25 11.42
N LYS A 105 -20.73 6.62 12.44
CA LYS A 105 -19.98 6.04 13.56
C LYS A 105 -19.26 4.75 13.16
N VAL A 106 -19.87 3.95 12.28
CA VAL A 106 -19.23 2.77 11.69
C VAL A 106 -18.06 3.17 10.79
N LEU A 107 -18.19 4.28 10.06
CA LEU A 107 -17.11 4.85 9.27
C LEU A 107 -15.90 5.24 10.12
N ILE A 108 -16.14 5.93 11.24
CA ILE A 108 -15.08 6.29 12.21
C ILE A 108 -14.37 5.02 12.73
N TYR A 109 -15.10 3.94 13.00
CA TYR A 109 -14.48 2.66 13.36
C TYR A 109 -13.57 2.12 12.25
N GLY A 110 -14.00 2.19 10.98
CA GLY A 110 -13.18 1.85 9.82
C GLY A 110 -11.89 2.68 9.75
N LEU A 111 -11.97 4.00 9.96
CA LEU A 111 -10.81 4.89 9.99
C LEU A 111 -9.82 4.55 11.11
N ILE A 112 -10.32 4.25 12.32
CA ILE A 112 -9.46 3.84 13.45
C ILE A 112 -8.77 2.51 13.17
N ARG A 113 -9.47 1.56 12.54
CA ARG A 113 -8.86 0.31 12.12
C ARG A 113 -7.77 0.55 11.08
N GLN A 114 -8.02 1.45 10.14
CA GLN A 114 -7.08 1.81 9.09
C GLN A 114 -5.82 2.49 9.64
N LEU A 115 -5.94 3.31 10.69
CA LEU A 115 -4.80 3.84 11.45
C LEU A 115 -3.87 2.74 11.97
N GLY A 116 -4.44 1.67 12.52
CA GLY A 116 -3.65 0.53 13.01
C GLY A 116 -2.92 -0.20 11.88
N THR A 117 -3.58 -0.39 10.73
CA THR A 117 -2.97 -1.02 9.55
C THR A 117 -1.88 -0.14 8.94
N SER A 118 -2.11 1.17 8.82
CA SER A 118 -1.10 2.10 8.28
C SER A 118 0.13 2.12 9.18
N LEU A 119 -0.04 2.23 10.51
CA LEU A 119 1.07 2.18 11.45
C LEU A 119 1.89 0.89 11.31
N PHE A 120 1.23 -0.26 11.17
CA PHE A 120 1.91 -1.54 10.99
C PHE A 120 2.75 -1.58 9.69
N ILE A 121 2.20 -1.09 8.58
CA ILE A 121 2.92 -0.98 7.31
C ILE A 121 4.09 0.00 7.42
N SER A 122 3.92 1.09 8.18
CA SER A 122 4.95 2.12 8.36
C SER A 122 6.15 1.66 9.16
N ILE A 123 6.00 0.69 10.07
CA ILE A 123 7.14 0.14 10.81
C ILE A 123 8.23 -0.41 9.87
N PHE A 124 7.88 -0.84 8.66
CA PHE A 124 8.87 -1.36 7.71
C PHE A 124 9.95 -0.36 7.31
N ILE A 125 9.66 0.95 7.32
CA ILE A 125 10.66 1.97 6.99
C ILE A 125 11.77 2.06 8.03
N LEU A 126 11.50 1.64 9.27
CA LEU A 126 12.48 1.66 10.35
C LEU A 126 13.62 0.66 10.12
N PHE A 127 13.39 -0.42 9.36
CA PHE A 127 14.45 -1.34 8.96
C PHE A 127 15.48 -0.68 8.02
N GLN A 128 15.15 0.47 7.41
CA GLN A 128 16.08 1.23 6.57
C GLN A 128 17.01 2.15 7.37
N ALA A 129 16.90 2.19 8.72
CA ALA A 129 17.71 3.08 9.55
C ALA A 129 19.22 2.91 9.35
N GLY A 130 19.68 1.67 9.07
CA GLY A 130 21.09 1.40 8.77
C GLY A 130 21.54 2.04 7.45
N VAL A 131 20.77 1.82 6.37
CA VAL A 131 21.06 2.37 5.04
C VAL A 131 21.01 3.89 5.04
N LEU A 132 19.99 4.47 5.68
CA LEU A 132 19.83 5.91 5.79
C LEU A 132 20.99 6.58 6.52
N LYS A 133 21.52 5.94 7.57
CA LYS A 133 22.69 6.45 8.27
C LYS A 133 23.97 6.26 7.47
N GLN A 134 24.22 5.09 6.90
CA GLN A 134 25.47 4.79 6.20
C GLN A 134 25.62 5.59 4.90
N ARG A 135 24.54 5.71 4.12
CA ARG A 135 24.60 6.31 2.79
C ARG A 135 24.36 7.81 2.77
N TYR A 136 23.50 8.30 3.65
CA TYR A 136 23.10 9.70 3.70
C TYR A 136 23.50 10.39 5.02
N GLY A 137 24.04 9.68 6.01
CA GLY A 137 24.39 10.30 7.30
C GLY A 137 23.17 10.74 8.11
N VAL A 138 21.98 10.18 7.84
CA VAL A 138 20.75 10.58 8.53
C VAL A 138 20.81 10.13 9.99
N ASN A 139 20.64 11.10 10.90
CA ASN A 139 20.57 10.85 12.34
C ASN A 139 19.36 9.96 12.70
N PRO A 140 19.40 9.20 13.82
CA PRO A 140 18.27 8.38 14.26
C PRO A 140 16.95 9.17 14.41
N LEU A 141 17.02 10.44 14.81
CA LEU A 141 15.86 11.34 14.85
C LEU A 141 15.30 11.61 13.44
N GLY A 142 16.15 11.78 12.43
CA GLY A 142 15.74 11.94 11.04
C GLY A 142 15.02 10.70 10.49
N VAL A 143 15.43 9.50 10.91
CA VAL A 143 14.73 8.25 10.58
C VAL A 143 13.31 8.25 11.18
N ILE A 144 13.15 8.73 12.42
CA ILE A 144 11.84 8.87 13.06
C ILE A 144 10.96 9.88 12.30
N VAL A 145 11.52 10.98 11.82
CA VAL A 145 10.81 11.97 11.00
C VAL A 145 10.32 11.36 9.68
N ILE A 146 11.18 10.61 8.98
CA ILE A 146 10.81 9.87 7.76
C ILE A 146 9.69 8.87 8.06
N PHE A 147 9.78 8.14 9.18
CA PHE A 147 8.75 7.21 9.62
C PHE A 147 7.40 7.90 9.86
N LEU A 148 7.39 9.02 10.59
CA LEU A 148 6.16 9.77 10.87
C LEU A 148 5.53 10.31 9.59
N GLY A 149 6.33 10.85 8.68
CA GLY A 149 5.82 11.34 7.40
C GLY A 149 5.28 10.22 6.52
N TYR A 150 5.97 9.08 6.45
CA TYR A 150 5.48 7.88 5.76
C TYR A 150 4.15 7.38 6.35
N PHE A 151 4.07 7.31 7.68
CA PHE A 151 2.83 6.96 8.39
C PHE A 151 1.68 7.91 8.07
N MET A 152 1.93 9.21 8.14
CA MET A 152 0.91 10.22 7.82
C MET A 152 0.44 10.10 6.37
N LEU A 153 1.35 9.91 5.42
CA LEU A 153 0.99 9.75 4.02
C LEU A 153 0.08 8.53 3.80
N VAL A 154 0.46 7.36 4.31
CA VAL A 154 -0.33 6.12 4.17
C VAL A 154 -1.68 6.26 4.86
N PHE A 155 -1.73 6.88 6.04
CA PHE A 155 -2.98 7.13 6.73
C PHE A 155 -3.90 8.05 5.91
N ILE A 156 -3.41 9.20 5.46
CA ILE A 156 -4.18 10.16 4.66
C ILE A 156 -4.67 9.53 3.35
N SER A 157 -3.78 8.84 2.63
CA SER A 157 -4.11 8.10 1.42
C SER A 157 -5.27 7.14 1.66
N SER A 158 -5.32 6.51 2.83
CA SER A 158 -6.41 5.62 3.19
C SER A 158 -7.73 6.36 3.47
N ILE A 159 -7.70 7.53 4.12
CA ILE A 159 -8.90 8.37 4.30
C ILE A 159 -9.43 8.82 2.94
N ILE A 160 -8.55 9.30 2.06
CA ILE A 160 -8.90 9.75 0.71
C ILE A 160 -9.51 8.59 -0.09
N SER A 161 -8.89 7.42 -0.01
CA SER A 161 -9.37 6.20 -0.67
C SER A 161 -10.79 5.86 -0.22
N MET A 162 -11.08 5.98 1.08
CA MET A 162 -12.42 5.78 1.64
C MET A 162 -13.43 6.85 1.18
N ALA A 163 -13.01 8.13 1.14
CA ALA A 163 -13.85 9.25 0.69
C ALA A 163 -14.18 9.16 -0.80
N ILE A 164 -13.20 8.81 -1.62
CA ILE A 164 -13.38 8.56 -3.04
C ILE A 164 -14.33 7.38 -3.25
N TYR A 165 -14.14 6.28 -2.50
CA TYR A 165 -15.01 5.12 -2.59
C TYR A 165 -16.46 5.48 -2.24
N SER A 166 -16.71 6.24 -1.17
CA SER A 166 -18.07 6.61 -0.78
C SER A 166 -18.78 7.50 -1.82
N ILE A 167 -18.04 8.32 -2.58
CA ILE A 167 -18.59 9.20 -3.62
C ILE A 167 -18.77 8.48 -4.97
N THR A 168 -17.93 7.49 -5.24
CA THR A 168 -17.90 6.75 -6.52
C THR A 168 -18.64 5.42 -6.49
N SER A 169 -19.14 5.01 -5.31
CA SER A 169 -20.02 3.85 -5.13
C SER A 169 -21.16 3.85 -6.14
N GLY A 170 -21.52 2.68 -6.67
CA GLY A 170 -22.59 2.53 -7.67
C GLY A 170 -22.37 3.11 -9.08
N ASP A 171 -21.31 3.89 -9.36
CA ASP A 171 -21.12 4.57 -10.66
C ASP A 171 -19.74 4.29 -11.28
N ASP A 172 -19.71 3.44 -12.30
CA ASP A 172 -18.49 3.09 -13.03
C ASP A 172 -17.88 4.26 -13.82
N GLY A 173 -18.71 5.23 -14.24
CA GLY A 173 -18.26 6.46 -14.90
C GLY A 173 -17.44 7.32 -13.95
N LYS A 174 -17.93 7.54 -12.73
CA LYS A 174 -17.20 8.27 -11.68
C LYS A 174 -15.91 7.55 -11.29
N LYS A 175 -15.93 6.22 -11.13
CA LYS A 175 -14.71 5.42 -10.86
C LYS A 175 -13.66 5.60 -11.95
N LYS A 176 -14.07 5.65 -13.23
CA LYS A 176 -13.16 5.89 -14.36
C LYS A 176 -12.60 7.31 -14.35
N ALA A 177 -13.44 8.31 -14.09
CA ALA A 177 -13.02 9.71 -14.00
C ALA A 177 -11.97 9.92 -12.90
N VAL A 178 -12.17 9.34 -11.72
CA VAL A 178 -11.18 9.43 -10.62
C VAL A 178 -9.87 8.73 -10.98
N LYS A 179 -9.90 7.56 -11.64
CA LYS A 179 -8.66 6.92 -12.12
C LYS A 179 -7.87 7.81 -13.08
N ILE A 180 -8.57 8.49 -14.00
CA ILE A 180 -7.93 9.44 -14.92
C ILE A 180 -7.30 10.60 -14.14
N LEU A 181 -7.99 11.16 -13.15
CA LEU A 181 -7.47 12.22 -12.29
C LEU A 181 -6.20 11.78 -11.55
N ILE A 182 -6.17 10.56 -11.01
CA ILE A 182 -4.98 10.01 -10.34
C ILE A 182 -3.81 9.88 -11.31
N TYR A 183 -4.05 9.41 -12.55
CA TYR A 183 -2.98 9.33 -13.55
C TYR A 183 -2.50 10.72 -14.00
N LEU A 184 -3.38 11.71 -14.08
CA LEU A 184 -3.01 13.10 -14.35
C LEU A 184 -2.12 13.68 -13.24
N LEU A 185 -2.27 13.23 -11.99
CA LEU A 185 -1.43 13.67 -10.88
C LEU A 185 0.01 13.11 -10.95
N VAL A 186 0.21 11.96 -11.61
CA VAL A 186 1.55 11.38 -11.87
C VAL A 186 2.24 12.04 -13.06
N LEU A 187 1.46 12.61 -13.99
CA LEU A 187 1.95 13.11 -15.27
C LEU A 187 2.99 14.26 -15.14
N PRO A 188 2.82 15.26 -14.25
CA PRO A 188 3.83 16.29 -14.01
C PRO A 188 5.20 15.74 -13.60
N LEU A 189 5.23 14.66 -12.81
CA LEU A 189 6.47 14.00 -12.40
C LEU A 189 7.23 13.44 -13.61
N ILE A 190 6.50 12.75 -14.51
CA ILE A 190 7.08 12.17 -15.72
C ILE A 190 7.58 13.28 -16.66
N ILE A 191 6.79 14.34 -16.86
CA ILE A 191 7.20 15.49 -17.68
C ILE A 191 8.47 16.13 -17.13
N SER A 192 8.55 16.35 -15.83
CA SER A 192 9.72 17.00 -15.21
C SER A 192 11.02 16.23 -15.44
N ILE A 193 10.95 14.90 -15.30
CA ILE A 193 12.09 14.00 -15.55
C ILE A 193 12.50 14.06 -17.02
N LEU A 194 11.54 13.99 -17.95
CA LEU A 194 11.81 14.05 -19.38
C LEU A 194 12.40 15.41 -19.81
N PHE A 195 11.93 16.50 -19.21
CA PHE A 195 12.43 17.84 -19.48
C PHE A 195 13.90 17.99 -19.03
N ASN A 196 14.23 17.53 -17.83
CA ASN A 196 15.61 17.54 -17.31
C ASN A 196 16.56 16.67 -18.15
N ILE A 197 16.09 15.54 -18.68
CA ILE A 197 16.89 14.70 -19.60
C ILE A 197 17.11 15.44 -20.93
N LYS A 198 16.09 16.14 -21.44
CA LYS A 198 16.18 16.91 -22.70
C LYS A 198 17.14 18.10 -22.60
N GLU A 199 17.21 18.76 -21.44
CA GLU A 199 18.13 19.88 -21.18
C GLU A 199 19.60 19.45 -20.97
N GLY A 200 19.90 18.18 -21.17
CA GLY A 200 21.27 17.65 -21.12
C GLY A 200 21.63 16.94 -19.82
N GLY A 201 20.66 16.73 -18.91
CA GLY A 201 20.85 15.88 -17.75
C GLY A 201 21.17 14.43 -18.15
N ARG A 202 22.19 13.84 -17.51
CA ARG A 202 22.60 12.44 -17.75
C ARG A 202 22.50 11.60 -16.47
N GLY A 203 22.17 10.32 -16.64
CA GLY A 203 22.16 9.33 -15.55
C GLY A 203 21.14 9.61 -14.45
N ILE A 204 21.44 9.11 -13.24
CA ILE A 204 20.57 9.23 -12.06
C ILE A 204 20.39 10.69 -11.64
N GLY A 205 21.42 11.54 -11.82
CA GLY A 205 21.36 12.97 -11.49
C GLY A 205 20.24 13.71 -12.23
N ALA A 206 19.97 13.38 -13.50
CA ALA A 206 18.87 13.97 -14.26
C ALA A 206 17.49 13.64 -13.66
N ILE A 207 17.33 12.41 -13.17
CA ILE A 207 16.10 11.95 -12.52
C ILE A 207 15.94 12.68 -11.18
N VAL A 208 17.00 12.75 -10.38
CA VAL A 208 17.00 13.45 -9.08
C VAL A 208 16.65 14.93 -9.25
N ASN A 209 17.24 15.61 -10.23
CA ASN A 209 16.94 17.02 -10.53
C ASN A 209 15.50 17.18 -11.02
N GLY A 210 15.01 16.28 -11.88
CA GLY A 210 13.63 16.28 -12.34
C GLY A 210 12.60 16.07 -11.22
N ILE A 211 12.92 15.30 -10.19
CA ILE A 211 11.99 15.07 -9.07
C ILE A 211 12.02 16.23 -8.06
N ASN A 212 13.15 16.92 -7.90
CA ASN A 212 13.31 17.98 -6.89
C ASN A 212 12.93 19.39 -7.37
N VAL A 213 12.18 19.52 -8.47
CA VAL A 213 11.67 20.82 -8.93
C VAL A 213 10.58 21.36 -7.98
N SER A 214 10.58 22.67 -7.73
CA SER A 214 9.72 23.30 -6.72
C SER A 214 8.22 23.08 -6.97
N TYR A 215 7.79 22.97 -8.23
CA TYR A 215 6.37 22.84 -8.54
C TYR A 215 5.79 21.46 -8.18
N LEU A 216 6.62 20.42 -8.05
CA LEU A 216 6.17 19.10 -7.60
C LEU A 216 5.81 19.10 -6.11
N GLU A 217 6.32 20.06 -5.33
CA GLU A 217 5.96 20.21 -3.92
C GLU A 217 4.51 20.69 -3.72
N PHE A 218 3.87 21.23 -4.76
CA PHE A 218 2.45 21.59 -4.73
C PHE A 218 1.52 20.38 -4.88
N ILE A 219 2.03 19.20 -5.25
CA ILE A 219 1.19 18.00 -5.30
C ILE A 219 0.69 17.68 -3.89
N PRO A 220 -0.64 17.67 -3.66
CA PRO A 220 -1.19 17.52 -2.31
C PRO A 220 -0.73 16.27 -1.60
N PHE A 221 -0.48 16.40 -0.29
CA PHE A 221 0.00 15.37 0.64
C PHE A 221 1.37 14.79 0.32
N VAL A 222 1.66 14.37 -0.91
CA VAL A 222 2.98 13.83 -1.31
C VAL A 222 4.04 14.93 -1.23
N GLY A 223 3.82 16.04 -1.93
CA GLY A 223 4.74 17.18 -1.94
C GLY A 223 4.85 17.84 -0.58
N TRP A 224 3.73 18.04 0.11
CA TRP A 224 3.70 18.68 1.43
C TRP A 224 4.45 17.85 2.48
N ILE A 225 4.17 16.55 2.58
CA ILE A 225 4.85 15.70 3.57
C ILE A 225 6.34 15.56 3.21
N LYS A 226 6.70 15.41 1.93
CA LYS A 226 8.11 15.45 1.51
C LYS A 226 8.77 16.76 1.90
N GLY A 227 8.12 17.90 1.68
CA GLY A 227 8.62 19.23 2.05
C GLY A 227 8.89 19.36 3.55
N VAL A 228 7.98 18.84 4.39
CA VAL A 228 8.18 18.79 5.86
C VAL A 228 9.38 17.92 6.22
N ILE A 229 9.45 16.68 5.71
CA ILE A 229 10.56 15.77 5.99
C ILE A 229 11.89 16.39 5.55
N TYR A 230 11.96 16.83 4.30
CA TYR A 230 13.18 17.34 3.68
C TYR A 230 13.67 18.62 4.38
N GLY A 231 12.76 19.55 4.72
CA GLY A 231 13.10 20.73 5.50
C GLY A 231 13.64 20.42 6.89
N ILE A 232 13.09 19.42 7.59
CA ILE A 232 13.61 18.98 8.89
C ILE A 232 14.98 18.28 8.76
N LEU A 233 15.19 17.50 7.70
CA LEU A 233 16.46 16.78 7.48
C LEU A 233 17.63 17.72 7.14
N ILE A 234 17.36 18.79 6.39
CA ILE A 234 18.38 19.78 5.97
C ILE A 234 18.51 20.93 6.98
N GLY A 235 17.50 21.12 7.84
CA GLY A 235 17.46 22.21 8.82
C GLY A 235 16.82 23.51 8.28
N GLU A 236 16.38 23.52 7.03
CA GLU A 236 15.65 24.63 6.41
C GLU A 236 14.14 24.52 6.69
N THR A 237 13.70 25.11 7.81
CA THR A 237 12.32 24.99 8.29
C THR A 237 11.36 26.05 7.73
N SER A 238 11.82 26.95 6.85
CA SER A 238 11.07 28.12 6.39
C SER A 238 9.69 27.77 5.79
N ASN A 239 9.63 26.71 4.98
CA ASN A 239 8.38 26.26 4.34
C ASN A 239 7.70 25.09 5.08
N ALA A 240 8.37 24.47 6.06
CA ALA A 240 7.87 23.28 6.74
C ALA A 240 6.54 23.55 7.47
N LEU A 241 6.40 24.71 8.11
CA LEU A 241 5.18 25.08 8.83
C LEU A 241 3.98 25.26 7.89
N ILE A 242 4.19 25.84 6.70
CA ILE A 242 3.16 26.00 5.67
C ILE A 242 2.65 24.62 5.22
N TYR A 243 3.56 23.68 4.96
CA TYR A 243 3.18 22.33 4.55
C TYR A 243 2.48 21.53 5.64
N ILE A 244 2.85 21.72 6.92
CA ILE A 244 2.13 21.11 8.05
C ILE A 244 0.69 21.63 8.10
N ILE A 245 0.50 22.94 8.01
CA ILE A 245 -0.84 23.56 8.01
C ILE A 245 -1.65 23.08 6.80
N ALA A 246 -1.06 23.08 5.59
CA ALA A 246 -1.72 22.58 4.38
C ALA A 246 -2.15 21.12 4.53
N THR A 247 -1.30 20.28 5.14
CA THR A 247 -1.61 18.86 5.41
C THR A 247 -2.77 18.72 6.39
N LEU A 248 -2.78 19.49 7.48
CA LEU A 248 -3.87 19.48 8.46
C LEU A 248 -5.20 19.94 7.85
N ILE A 249 -5.19 21.03 7.08
CA ILE A 249 -6.38 21.51 6.35
C ILE A 249 -6.86 20.45 5.37
N GLY A 250 -5.95 19.82 4.62
CA GLY A 250 -6.28 18.74 3.68
C GLY A 250 -6.93 17.53 4.37
N ILE A 251 -6.44 17.15 5.56
CA ILE A 251 -7.05 16.08 6.37
C ILE A 251 -8.48 16.45 6.76
N VAL A 252 -8.66 17.63 7.35
CA VAL A 252 -9.99 18.10 7.80
C VAL A 252 -10.97 18.15 6.63
N LEU A 253 -10.55 18.70 5.49
CA LEU A 253 -11.37 18.81 4.29
C LEU A 253 -11.77 17.43 3.75
N THR A 254 -10.85 16.47 3.73
CA THR A 254 -11.14 15.08 3.31
C THR A 254 -12.15 14.43 4.26
N ILE A 255 -12.01 14.62 5.57
CA ILE A 255 -12.96 14.10 6.58
C ILE A 255 -14.33 14.74 6.41
N VAL A 256 -14.41 16.05 6.17
CA VAL A 256 -15.69 16.75 5.97
C VAL A 256 -16.40 16.25 4.72
N ILE A 257 -15.67 16.08 3.60
CA ILE A 257 -16.22 15.50 2.36
C ILE A 257 -16.77 14.09 2.65
N LEU A 258 -16.00 13.26 3.33
CA LEU A 258 -16.38 11.91 3.71
C LEU A 258 -17.66 11.90 4.57
N MET A 259 -17.80 12.82 5.54
CA MET A 259 -18.97 12.91 6.43
C MET A 259 -20.24 13.46 5.75
N LYS A 260 -20.09 14.20 4.65
CA LYS A 260 -21.20 14.75 3.84
C LYS A 260 -21.64 13.81 2.71
N SER A 261 -20.80 12.84 2.34
CA SER A 261 -21.11 11.85 1.31
C SER A 261 -22.33 11.00 1.70
N LYS A 262 -23.15 10.62 0.71
CA LYS A 262 -24.34 9.80 0.93
C LYS A 262 -23.93 8.38 1.34
N ASN A 263 -24.69 7.75 2.23
CA ASN A 263 -24.36 6.44 2.81
C ASN A 263 -24.54 5.24 1.86
N GLU A 264 -24.46 5.44 0.54
CA GLU A 264 -24.62 4.38 -0.47
C GLU A 264 -23.51 3.32 -0.41
N TYR A 265 -22.44 3.58 0.35
CA TYR A 265 -21.32 2.64 0.53
C TYR A 265 -21.68 1.34 1.25
N TYR A 266 -22.77 1.31 2.03
CA TYR A 266 -23.09 0.15 2.89
C TYR A 266 -23.26 -1.14 2.08
N GLU A 267 -24.10 -1.11 1.06
CA GLU A 267 -24.39 -2.25 0.20
C GLU A 267 -23.16 -2.70 -0.58
N ASP A 268 -22.39 -1.75 -1.12
CA ASP A 268 -21.18 -2.06 -1.86
C ASP A 268 -20.09 -2.65 -0.93
N VAL A 269 -19.99 -2.20 0.33
CA VAL A 269 -19.08 -2.77 1.33
C VAL A 269 -19.53 -4.16 1.76
N LEU A 270 -20.83 -4.39 1.96
CA LEU A 270 -21.38 -5.72 2.27
C LEU A 270 -20.99 -6.72 1.19
N GLN A 271 -21.27 -6.40 -0.08
CA GLN A 271 -20.94 -7.27 -1.19
C GLN A 271 -19.43 -7.48 -1.36
N ALA A 272 -18.63 -6.41 -1.21
CA ALA A 272 -17.18 -6.50 -1.32
C ALA A 272 -16.56 -7.35 -0.19
N THR A 273 -17.05 -7.21 1.04
CA THR A 273 -16.56 -8.00 2.19
C THR A 273 -16.97 -9.46 2.09
N GLU A 274 -18.19 -9.76 1.65
CA GLU A 274 -18.65 -11.13 1.42
C GLU A 274 -17.84 -11.82 0.32
N THR A 275 -17.61 -11.15 -0.81
CA THR A 275 -16.78 -11.70 -1.90
C THR A 275 -15.33 -11.91 -1.47
N MET A 276 -14.76 -11.00 -0.67
CA MET A 276 -13.43 -11.19 -0.10
C MET A 276 -13.38 -12.34 0.90
N HIS A 277 -14.43 -12.50 1.72
CA HIS A 277 -14.50 -13.59 2.70
C HIS A 277 -14.59 -14.95 2.03
N LYS A 278 -15.47 -15.09 1.02
CA LYS A 278 -15.57 -16.30 0.19
C LYS A 278 -14.23 -16.67 -0.45
N ARG A 279 -13.51 -15.67 -0.99
CA ARG A 279 -12.15 -15.88 -1.52
C ARG A 279 -11.17 -16.40 -0.46
N MET A 280 -11.23 -15.88 0.77
CA MET A 280 -10.37 -16.36 1.85
C MET A 280 -10.73 -17.78 2.29
N GLU A 281 -12.01 -18.14 2.29
CA GLU A 281 -12.47 -19.51 2.58
C GLU A 281 -12.05 -20.49 1.49
N ASP A 282 -12.26 -20.15 0.23
CA ASP A 282 -11.85 -20.98 -0.92
C ASP A 282 -10.33 -21.28 -0.90
N VAL A 283 -9.51 -20.29 -0.53
CA VAL A 283 -8.05 -20.47 -0.38
C VAL A 283 -7.72 -21.40 0.78
N LYS A 284 -8.42 -21.30 1.92
CA LYS A 284 -8.20 -22.20 3.07
C LYS A 284 -8.60 -23.63 2.75
N GLU A 285 -9.63 -23.81 1.94
CA GLU A 285 -10.11 -25.12 1.48
C GLU A 285 -9.28 -25.69 0.32
N GLY A 286 -8.23 -24.99 -0.12
CA GLY A 286 -7.36 -25.44 -1.21
C GLY A 286 -8.06 -25.49 -2.57
N ARG A 287 -9.25 -24.88 -2.70
CA ARG A 287 -9.93 -24.76 -3.99
C ARG A 287 -9.17 -23.77 -4.84
N ILE A 288 -8.68 -24.22 -5.99
CA ILE A 288 -8.09 -23.32 -6.99
C ILE A 288 -9.24 -22.48 -7.54
N VAL A 289 -9.32 -21.23 -7.07
CA VAL A 289 -10.26 -20.24 -7.60
C VAL A 289 -9.84 -19.92 -9.03
N GLU A 290 -10.43 -20.63 -10.00
CA GLU A 290 -10.53 -20.10 -11.34
C GLU A 290 -11.28 -18.78 -11.25
N VAL A 291 -10.60 -17.70 -11.59
CA VAL A 291 -11.16 -16.35 -11.61
C VAL A 291 -12.28 -16.32 -12.64
N LYS A 292 -13.51 -16.63 -12.21
CA LYS A 292 -14.71 -16.18 -12.90
C LYS A 292 -14.79 -14.66 -12.70
N ASP A 293 -13.99 -13.94 -13.49
CA ASP A 293 -14.22 -12.52 -13.77
C ASP A 293 -15.68 -12.46 -14.24
N THR A 294 -16.58 -11.87 -13.45
CA THR A 294 -17.98 -11.58 -13.82
C THR A 294 -18.09 -10.52 -14.93
N LYS A 295 -17.02 -10.32 -15.70
CA LYS A 295 -17.05 -9.56 -16.94
C LYS A 295 -17.79 -10.39 -17.98
N LYS A 296 -18.81 -9.80 -18.61
CA LYS A 296 -19.42 -10.27 -19.87
C LYS A 296 -18.32 -10.83 -20.77
N ILE A 297 -18.30 -12.15 -20.93
CA ILE A 297 -17.41 -12.84 -21.87
C ILE A 297 -17.87 -12.39 -23.26
N LYS A 298 -17.17 -11.41 -23.85
CA LYS A 298 -17.32 -11.14 -25.28
C LYS A 298 -16.76 -12.37 -25.99
N LEU A 299 -17.64 -13.22 -26.50
CA LEU A 299 -17.31 -14.38 -27.32
C LEU A 299 -16.59 -13.93 -28.59
N LYS A 300 -15.29 -13.67 -28.51
CA LYS A 300 -14.46 -13.39 -29.69
C LYS A 300 -13.80 -14.70 -30.12
N ASN A 301 -14.38 -15.29 -31.17
CA ASN A 301 -13.99 -16.49 -31.90
C ASN A 301 -14.24 -17.81 -31.16
N VAL A 302 -15.22 -18.56 -31.67
CA VAL A 302 -15.53 -19.94 -31.29
C VAL A 302 -14.67 -20.87 -32.16
N GLY A 303 -14.04 -21.90 -31.56
CA GLY A 303 -13.20 -22.88 -32.26
C GLY A 303 -11.68 -22.77 -31.97
N ILE A 304 -10.98 -23.90 -32.17
CA ILE A 304 -9.50 -23.99 -32.05
C ILE A 304 -8.83 -23.47 -33.34
N ASN A 305 -9.52 -23.52 -34.49
CA ASN A 305 -9.18 -23.01 -35.83
C ASN A 305 -7.79 -23.40 -36.39
N LYS A 306 -6.97 -24.16 -35.67
CA LYS A 306 -5.59 -24.55 -36.02
C LYS A 306 -5.25 -25.95 -35.49
N GLY A 307 -4.41 -26.67 -36.21
CA GLY A 307 -3.94 -28.02 -35.87
C GLY A 307 -4.68 -29.14 -36.62
N ARG A 308 -3.96 -30.22 -36.94
CA ARG A 308 -4.47 -31.50 -37.46
C ARG A 308 -3.87 -32.64 -36.62
N GLY A 309 -4.69 -33.64 -36.27
CA GLY A 309 -4.27 -34.77 -35.43
C GLY A 309 -3.79 -34.35 -34.04
N ALA A 310 -2.66 -34.90 -33.58
CA ALA A 310 -2.12 -34.65 -32.23
C ALA A 310 -1.77 -33.18 -31.94
N SER A 311 -1.48 -32.36 -32.97
CA SER A 311 -1.19 -30.94 -32.80
C SER A 311 -2.39 -30.12 -32.28
N VAL A 312 -3.62 -30.66 -32.34
CA VAL A 312 -4.83 -30.03 -31.80
C VAL A 312 -4.75 -29.88 -30.28
N PHE A 313 -4.08 -30.80 -29.56
CA PHE A 313 -3.92 -30.69 -28.10
C PHE A 313 -3.11 -29.47 -27.70
N PHE A 314 -2.07 -29.13 -28.46
CA PHE A 314 -1.28 -27.92 -28.23
C PHE A 314 -2.11 -26.65 -28.44
N PHE A 315 -2.85 -26.56 -29.56
CA PHE A 315 -3.70 -25.40 -29.83
C PHE A 315 -4.90 -25.31 -28.88
N LYS A 316 -5.40 -26.45 -28.39
CA LYS A 316 -6.39 -26.52 -27.31
C LYS A 316 -5.84 -25.86 -26.04
N HIS A 317 -4.65 -26.27 -25.58
CA HIS A 317 -4.02 -25.69 -24.39
C HIS A 317 -3.69 -24.20 -24.57
N MET A 318 -3.27 -23.78 -25.75
CA MET A 318 -3.02 -22.36 -26.02
C MET A 318 -4.31 -21.53 -26.02
N LEU A 319 -5.42 -22.08 -26.53
CA LEU A 319 -6.74 -21.46 -26.49
C LEU A 319 -7.28 -21.39 -25.04
N GLU A 320 -7.08 -22.45 -24.27
CA GLU A 320 -7.41 -22.52 -22.84
C GLU A 320 -6.65 -21.46 -22.07
N ASN A 321 -5.32 -21.35 -22.23
CA ASN A 321 -4.51 -20.31 -21.60
C ASN A 321 -4.95 -18.88 -21.98
N ARG A 322 -5.36 -18.67 -23.24
CA ARG A 322 -5.91 -17.39 -23.71
C ARG A 322 -7.26 -17.06 -23.06
N ARG A 323 -8.14 -18.06 -22.91
CA ARG A 323 -9.49 -17.90 -22.31
C ARG A 323 -9.44 -17.80 -20.77
N ALA A 324 -8.52 -18.52 -20.14
CA ALA A 324 -8.19 -18.41 -18.72
C ALA A 324 -7.57 -17.04 -18.36
N GLY A 325 -7.30 -16.20 -19.38
CA GLY A 325 -7.11 -14.78 -19.20
C GLY A 325 -5.86 -14.42 -18.41
N LYS A 326 -4.74 -15.11 -18.61
CA LYS A 326 -3.42 -14.66 -18.14
C LYS A 326 -2.25 -15.33 -18.86
N PHE A 327 -1.34 -14.52 -19.41
CA PHE A 327 0.09 -14.83 -19.39
C PHE A 327 0.83 -13.67 -18.70
N PHE A 328 1.53 -14.01 -17.62
CA PHE A 328 2.57 -13.29 -16.87
C PHE A 328 2.26 -11.97 -16.16
N PHE A 329 1.63 -10.94 -16.75
CA PHE A 329 1.62 -9.60 -16.13
C PHE A 329 0.53 -9.36 -15.05
N ARG A 330 -0.61 -10.05 -15.12
CA ARG A 330 -1.76 -9.78 -14.23
C ARG A 330 -1.74 -10.61 -12.92
N GLN A 331 -0.82 -11.55 -12.76
CA GLN A 331 -0.65 -12.29 -11.50
C GLN A 331 0.19 -11.48 -10.50
N TYR A 332 1.18 -10.72 -10.99
CA TYR A 332 2.09 -9.91 -10.16
C TYR A 332 1.39 -8.76 -9.41
N TYR A 333 0.42 -8.09 -10.05
CA TYR A 333 -0.25 -6.92 -9.47
C TYR A 333 -1.36 -7.23 -8.44
N PHE A 334 -1.85 -8.48 -8.39
CA PHE A 334 -2.99 -8.85 -7.54
C PHE A 334 -2.63 -9.79 -6.39
N ASN A 335 -1.51 -10.52 -6.48
CA ASN A 335 -1.09 -11.44 -5.43
C ASN A 335 -0.33 -10.74 -4.28
N SER A 336 0.09 -9.49 -4.46
CA SER A 336 0.75 -8.69 -3.42
C SER A 336 -0.18 -8.25 -2.28
N ASN A 337 -1.51 -8.26 -2.50
CA ASN A 337 -2.49 -7.72 -1.54
C ASN A 337 -3.40 -8.74 -0.87
N SER A 338 -3.31 -10.02 -1.22
CA SER A 338 -4.19 -11.08 -0.68
C SER A 338 -3.67 -11.75 0.60
N SER A 339 -2.39 -11.56 0.93
CA SER A 339 -1.68 -12.42 1.91
C SER A 339 -1.23 -11.67 3.16
N CYS A 340 -2.04 -10.73 3.64
CA CYS A 340 -1.89 -10.17 4.99
C CYS A 340 -3.00 -10.72 5.90
N GLY A 341 -2.98 -12.04 6.11
CA GLY A 341 -4.00 -12.71 6.92
C GLY A 341 -3.79 -14.22 7.06
N HIS A 342 -3.10 -14.60 8.14
CA HIS A 342 -3.06 -15.95 8.73
C HIS A 342 -2.30 -17.06 7.98
N ILE A 343 -1.15 -17.43 8.55
CA ILE A 343 -0.47 -18.71 8.31
C ILE A 343 -1.22 -19.78 9.12
N TYR A 344 -1.80 -20.76 8.44
CA TYR A 344 -2.14 -22.06 9.02
C TYR A 344 -1.17 -23.08 8.43
N ILE A 345 -0.41 -23.73 9.31
CA ILE A 345 0.43 -24.88 8.96
C ILE A 345 -0.50 -26.09 9.06
N ASN A 346 -0.90 -26.67 7.93
CA ASN A 346 -1.51 -27.99 7.92
C ASN A 346 -0.47 -29.01 7.44
N ASN A 347 -0.42 -30.13 8.16
CA ASN A 347 0.67 -31.08 8.18
C ASN A 347 0.25 -32.34 7.42
N GLU A 348 -0.02 -32.24 6.12
CA GLU A 348 -0.21 -33.42 5.28
C GLU A 348 0.51 -33.22 3.95
N GLY A 349 1.42 -34.15 3.66
CA GLY A 349 2.22 -34.15 2.45
C GLY A 349 1.33 -34.29 1.23
N HIS A 350 1.47 -33.37 0.28
CA HIS A 350 1.86 -33.65 -1.10
C HIS A 350 1.94 -32.33 -1.90
N ARG A 351 3.07 -32.13 -2.60
CA ARG A 351 3.43 -31.05 -3.54
C ARG A 351 3.47 -29.62 -3.00
N LYS A 352 4.64 -29.29 -2.44
CA LYS A 352 5.14 -27.95 -2.14
C LYS A 352 5.24 -27.08 -3.40
N TYR A 353 4.51 -25.96 -3.43
CA TYR A 353 4.98 -24.73 -4.07
C TYR A 353 4.86 -23.58 -3.07
N ASN A 354 6.01 -22.96 -2.81
CA ASN A 354 6.29 -22.07 -1.70
C ASN A 354 5.45 -20.78 -1.70
N SER A 355 4.64 -20.60 -0.67
CA SER A 355 3.98 -19.36 -0.26
C SER A 355 4.92 -18.33 0.41
N TYR A 356 6.24 -18.56 0.35
CA TYR A 356 7.28 -17.62 0.82
C TYR A 356 7.48 -16.40 -0.09
N LEU A 357 6.82 -16.35 -1.26
CA LEU A 357 7.05 -15.31 -2.27
C LEU A 357 6.39 -13.95 -1.99
N CYS A 358 5.42 -13.82 -1.07
CA CYS A 358 4.79 -12.52 -0.79
C CYS A 358 5.62 -11.64 0.17
N TYR A 359 6.21 -12.23 1.21
CA TYR A 359 7.23 -11.53 2.00
C TYR A 359 8.46 -11.25 1.16
N GLY A 360 8.84 -12.18 0.29
CA GLY A 360 9.89 -12.00 -0.71
C GLY A 360 9.64 -10.87 -1.70
N HIS A 361 8.41 -10.36 -1.85
CA HIS A 361 8.09 -9.32 -2.84
C HIS A 361 8.18 -7.90 -2.28
N ILE A 362 7.75 -7.68 -1.03
CA ILE A 362 8.07 -6.44 -0.30
C ILE A 362 9.56 -6.42 -0.01
N TYR A 363 10.14 -7.57 0.38
CA TYR A 363 11.59 -7.70 0.53
C TYR A 363 12.31 -7.53 -0.79
N SER A 364 11.84 -8.03 -1.94
CA SER A 364 12.45 -7.82 -3.27
C SER A 364 12.29 -6.39 -3.75
N ILE A 365 11.16 -5.71 -3.50
CA ILE A 365 11.02 -4.30 -3.88
C ILE A 365 11.90 -3.43 -2.99
N ILE A 366 12.02 -3.75 -1.70
CA ILE A 366 12.94 -3.09 -0.76
C ILE A 366 14.41 -3.48 -1.07
N TYR A 367 14.67 -4.69 -1.56
CA TYR A 367 16.00 -5.19 -1.92
C TYR A 367 16.45 -4.66 -3.29
N ASP A 368 15.54 -4.50 -4.26
CA ASP A 368 15.77 -3.83 -5.53
C ASP A 368 15.90 -2.31 -5.31
N PHE A 369 15.17 -1.76 -4.34
CA PHE A 369 15.42 -0.42 -3.80
C PHE A 369 16.82 -0.33 -3.14
N CYS A 370 17.25 -1.32 -2.36
CA CYS A 370 18.62 -1.39 -1.83
C CYS A 370 19.69 -1.61 -2.90
N ARG A 371 19.37 -2.29 -4.01
CA ARG A 371 20.28 -2.56 -5.13
C ARG A 371 20.40 -1.38 -6.07
N ALA A 372 19.34 -0.58 -6.23
CA ALA A 372 19.42 0.73 -6.84
C ALA A 372 20.14 1.74 -5.93
N LEU A 373 20.29 1.40 -4.63
CA LEU A 373 20.99 2.20 -3.65
C LEU A 373 22.45 1.78 -3.35
N GLY A 374 22.96 0.73 -3.98
CA GLY A 374 24.37 0.34 -3.95
C GLY A 374 24.99 0.53 -5.32
#